data_AF-A0A9E4PD27-F1
#
_entry.id   AF-A0A9E4PD27-F1
#
_cell.length_a   1.000
_cell.length_b   1.000
_cell.length_c   1.000
_cell.angle_alpha   90.00
_cell.angle_beta   90.00
_cell.angle_gamma   90.00
#
_symmetry.space_group_name_H-M   'P 1'
#
loop_
_entity.id
_entity.type
_entity.pdbx_description
1 polymer ?
#
loop_
_entity_poly.entity_id
_entity_poly.type
_entity_poly.pdbx_seq_one_letter_code
_entity_poly.pdbx_strand_id
1 'polypeptide(L)'
;MATASTRTQPKIGGTKVLRRRELTPDHWLMWLEKPEGYSYKPGQYCTIGLEGIERAYSISSAPHEDAIELFVELVPYEDGGHLTPLLYELK
;
A
#
# COMPACT_ATOMS: atom_id res chain seq x y z
N MET A 1 -5.15 -35.26 8.46
CA MET A 1 -5.91 -34.68 7.33
C MET A 1 -5.54 -33.20 7.25
N ALA A 2 -4.48 -32.85 6.52
CA ALA A 2 -4.09 -31.46 6.34
C ALA A 2 -4.92 -30.89 5.17
N THR A 3 -5.86 -30.00 5.48
CA THR A 3 -6.62 -29.28 4.46
C THR A 3 -5.68 -28.37 3.69
N ALA A 4 -5.56 -28.62 2.38
CA ALA A 4 -4.84 -27.75 1.47
C ALA A 4 -5.55 -26.39 1.43
N SER A 5 -4.97 -25.40 2.10
CA SER A 5 -5.39 -24.01 1.99
C SER A 5 -5.15 -23.55 0.56
N THR A 6 -6.21 -23.43 -0.24
CA THR A 6 -6.18 -22.78 -1.54
C THR A 6 -5.67 -21.36 -1.35
N ARG A 7 -4.40 -21.09 -1.71
CA ARG A 7 -3.87 -19.73 -1.80
C ARG A 7 -4.65 -19.03 -2.90
N THR A 8 -5.64 -18.21 -2.50
CA THR A 8 -6.31 -17.28 -3.40
C THR A 8 -5.22 -16.40 -4.00
N GLN A 9 -5.08 -16.39 -5.32
CA GLN A 9 -4.15 -15.48 -5.98
C GLN A 9 -4.51 -14.04 -5.59
N PRO A 10 -3.53 -13.19 -5.25
CA PRO A 10 -3.80 -11.79 -4.97
C PRO A 10 -4.48 -11.18 -6.19
N LYS A 11 -5.66 -10.56 -6.02
CA LYS A 11 -6.28 -9.79 -7.09
C LYS A 11 -5.36 -8.60 -7.39
N ILE A 12 -4.68 -8.66 -8.54
CA ILE A 12 -3.93 -7.53 -9.09
C ILE A 12 -4.97 -6.61 -9.72
N GLY A 13 -5.32 -5.54 -9.02
CA GLY A 13 -6.23 -4.50 -9.52
C GLY A 13 -5.59 -3.14 -9.32
N GLY A 14 -5.75 -2.25 -10.30
CA GLY A 14 -5.43 -0.84 -10.09
C GLY A 14 -6.29 -0.29 -8.94
N THR A 15 -5.69 0.52 -8.08
CA THR A 15 -6.37 1.28 -7.03
C THR A 15 -6.12 2.77 -7.24
N LYS A 16 -6.95 3.60 -6.61
CA LYS A 16 -6.83 5.06 -6.65
C LYS A 16 -6.31 5.58 -5.33
N VAL A 17 -5.47 6.61 -5.39
CA VAL A 17 -5.16 7.42 -4.21
C VAL A 17 -6.39 8.28 -3.92
N LEU A 18 -6.98 8.09 -2.74
CA LEU A 18 -8.16 8.83 -2.29
C LEU A 18 -7.76 10.11 -1.57
N ARG A 19 -6.70 10.04 -0.78
CA ARG A 19 -6.17 11.15 0.01
C ARG A 19 -4.70 10.93 0.29
N ARG A 20 -4.01 12.04 0.50
CA ARG A 20 -2.67 12.09 1.06
C ARG A 20 -2.60 13.15 2.16
N ARG A 21 -1.72 12.94 3.13
CA ARG A 21 -1.39 13.91 4.18
C ARG A 21 0.09 13.82 4.54
N GLU A 22 0.80 14.91 4.35
CA GLU A 22 2.18 15.06 4.82
C GLU A 22 2.22 15.15 6.35
N LEU A 23 3.18 14.47 6.96
CA LEU A 23 3.46 14.52 8.40
C LEU A 23 4.77 15.28 8.66
N THR A 24 5.78 15.02 7.84
CA THR A 24 7.09 15.66 7.83
C THR A 24 7.54 15.81 6.36
N PRO A 25 8.69 16.45 6.07
CA PRO A 25 9.20 16.56 4.70
C PRO A 25 9.44 15.21 4.00
N ASP A 26 9.67 14.16 4.78
CA ASP A 26 10.05 12.82 4.35
C ASP A 26 9.01 11.74 4.72
N HIS A 27 7.94 12.05 5.46
CA HIS A 27 6.93 11.06 5.83
C HIS A 27 5.53 11.56 5.50
N TRP A 28 4.70 10.67 4.95
CA TRP A 28 3.30 10.95 4.67
C TRP A 28 2.40 9.74 4.90
N LEU A 29 1.13 10.04 5.10
CA LEU A 29 0.05 9.06 5.06
C LEU A 29 -0.62 9.11 3.69
N MET A 30 -0.93 7.95 3.14
CA MET A 30 -1.76 7.85 1.93
C MET A 30 -2.91 6.87 2.16
N TRP A 31 -4.07 7.21 1.63
CA TRP A 31 -5.26 6.37 1.66
C TRP A 31 -5.56 5.91 0.25
N LEU A 32 -5.62 4.60 0.07
CA LEU A 32 -5.94 3.96 -1.19
C LEU A 32 -7.36 3.43 -1.15
N GLU A 33 -8.02 3.43 -2.31
CA GLU A 33 -9.30 2.78 -2.50
C GLU A 33 -9.17 1.29 -2.19
N LYS A 34 -9.93 0.82 -1.20
CA LYS A 34 -9.93 -0.58 -0.82
C LYS A 34 -10.71 -1.38 -1.87
N PRO A 35 -10.09 -2.36 -2.55
CA PRO A 35 -10.80 -3.13 -3.56
C PRO A 35 -12.00 -3.88 -2.96
N GLU A 36 -13.04 -4.07 -3.75
CA GLU A 36 -14.24 -4.77 -3.29
C GLU A 36 -13.91 -6.21 -2.83
N GLY A 37 -14.37 -6.54 -1.62
CA GLY A 37 -14.09 -7.83 -0.98
C GLY A 37 -12.65 -8.00 -0.49
N TYR A 38 -11.82 -6.95 -0.53
CA TYR A 38 -10.48 -7.00 0.04
C TYR A 38 -10.54 -7.08 1.56
N SER A 39 -10.06 -8.18 2.11
CA SER A 39 -9.99 -8.41 3.56
C SER A 39 -8.56 -8.73 3.96
N TYR A 40 -8.17 -8.27 5.13
CA TYR A 40 -6.85 -8.47 5.71
C TYR A 40 -6.97 -8.57 7.24
N LYS A 41 -5.98 -9.18 7.87
CA LYS A 41 -5.82 -9.21 9.32
C LYS A 41 -4.94 -8.03 9.76
N PRO A 42 -5.18 -7.43 10.93
CA PRO A 42 -4.31 -6.40 11.48
C PRO A 42 -2.86 -6.87 11.53
N GLY A 43 -1.92 -5.99 11.15
CA GLY A 43 -0.50 -6.31 11.08
C GLY A 43 -0.05 -6.98 9.78
N GLN A 44 -0.95 -7.23 8.82
CA GLN A 44 -0.56 -7.64 7.47
C GLN A 44 -0.08 -6.45 6.62
N TYR A 45 0.56 -6.77 5.51
CA TYR A 45 1.00 -5.83 4.49
C TYR A 45 0.28 -6.10 3.17
N CYS A 46 0.19 -5.08 2.33
CA CYS A 46 -0.15 -5.22 0.92
C CYS A 46 1.07 -4.89 0.05
N THR A 47 1.07 -5.37 -1.18
CA THR A 47 2.07 -4.94 -2.18
C THR A 47 1.42 -3.89 -3.05
N ILE A 48 2.06 -2.74 -3.19
CA ILE A 48 1.70 -1.72 -4.17
C ILE A 48 2.85 -1.55 -5.15
N GLY A 49 2.53 -1.13 -6.37
CA GLY A 49 3.54 -0.82 -7.36
C GLY A 49 3.07 0.20 -8.38
N LEU A 50 4.05 0.88 -8.95
CA LEU A 50 3.88 1.86 -10.00
C LEU A 50 5.00 1.63 -11.03
N GLU A 51 4.66 1.71 -12.32
CA GLU A 51 5.62 1.53 -13.43
C GLU A 51 6.45 0.22 -13.35
N GLY A 52 5.85 -0.86 -12.84
CA GLY A 52 6.50 -2.16 -12.72
C GLY A 52 7.43 -2.32 -11.50
N ILE A 53 7.51 -1.30 -10.64
CA ILE A 53 8.27 -1.34 -9.39
C ILE A 53 7.30 -1.62 -8.24
N GLU A 54 7.46 -2.76 -7.58
CA GLU A 54 6.58 -3.18 -6.47
C GLU A 54 7.32 -3.20 -5.13
N ARG A 55 6.65 -2.76 -4.06
CA ARG A 55 7.13 -2.91 -2.67
C ARG A 55 5.98 -3.25 -1.73
N ALA A 56 6.32 -3.96 -0.66
CA ALA A 56 5.40 -4.28 0.42
C ALA A 56 5.29 -3.10 1.38
N TYR A 57 4.06 -2.76 1.79
CA TYR A 57 3.75 -1.77 2.82
C TYR A 57 2.80 -2.35 3.83
N SER A 58 3.11 -2.16 5.11
CA SER A 58 2.21 -2.49 6.20
C SER A 58 0.92 -1.69 6.08
N ILE A 59 -0.21 -2.36 6.31
CA ILE A 59 -1.52 -1.69 6.34
C ILE A 59 -1.69 -1.06 7.72
N SER A 60 -1.85 0.27 7.73
CA SER A 60 -2.01 1.07 8.94
C SER A 60 -3.48 1.25 9.35
N SER A 61 -4.44 1.00 8.44
CA SER A 61 -5.88 1.04 8.76
C SER A 61 -6.40 -0.28 9.35
N ALA A 62 -7.55 -0.21 10.00
CA ALA A 62 -8.28 -1.35 10.52
C ALA A 62 -9.11 -2.05 9.41
N PRO A 63 -9.30 -3.38 9.47
CA PRO A 63 -9.98 -4.13 8.41
C PRO A 63 -11.41 -3.71 8.06
N HIS A 64 -12.10 -2.99 8.94
CA HIS A 64 -13.45 -2.49 8.72
C HIS A 64 -13.49 -1.09 8.10
N GLU A 65 -12.35 -0.40 8.00
CA GLU A 65 -12.27 0.90 7.34
C GLU A 65 -12.42 0.76 5.82
N ASP A 66 -12.98 1.81 5.21
CA ASP A 66 -13.30 1.86 3.78
C ASP A 66 -12.07 2.09 2.89
N ALA A 67 -10.97 2.59 3.47
CA ALA A 67 -9.72 2.85 2.78
C ALA A 67 -8.56 2.07 3.38
N ILE A 68 -7.56 1.76 2.55
CA ILE A 68 -6.28 1.22 3.00
C ILE A 68 -5.37 2.40 3.31
N GLU A 69 -5.06 2.61 4.58
CA GLU A 69 -4.07 3.60 5.01
C GLU A 69 -2.68 2.99 4.99
N LEU A 70 -1.73 3.71 4.41
CA LEU A 70 -0.31 3.39 4.43
C LEU A 70 0.47 4.58 5.01
N PHE A 71 1.46 4.26 5.84
CA PHE A 71 2.51 5.19 6.25
C PHE A 71 3.74 4.96 5.40
N VAL A 72 4.23 6.02 4.74
CA VAL A 72 5.32 5.93 3.77
C VAL A 72 6.42 6.93 4.12
N GLU A 73 7.65 6.43 4.07
CA GLU A 73 8.88 7.22 4.15
C GLU A 73 9.41 7.48 2.73
N LEU A 74 9.78 8.73 2.45
CA LEU A 74 10.37 9.16 1.20
C LEU A 74 11.85 8.77 1.24
N VAL A 75 12.24 7.88 0.35
CA VAL A 75 13.66 7.60 0.09
C VAL A 75 13.99 8.30 -1.21
N PRO A 76 14.82 9.38 -1.20
CA PRO A 76 15.24 10.06 -2.40
C PRO A 76 15.92 9.13 -3.41
N TYR A 77 15.91 9.51 -4.69
CA TYR A 77 16.62 8.75 -5.74
C TYR A 77 18.13 8.64 -5.47
N GLU A 78 18.74 9.68 -4.91
CA GLU A 78 20.16 9.70 -4.53
C GLU A 78 20.51 8.69 -3.43
N ASP A 79 19.53 8.35 -2.58
CA ASP A 79 19.65 7.33 -1.53
C ASP A 79 19.18 5.94 -2.00
N GLY A 80 18.89 5.78 -3.30
CA GLY A 80 18.47 4.51 -3.91
C GLY A 80 16.96 4.22 -3.84
N GLY A 81 16.14 5.21 -3.52
CA GLY A 81 14.69 5.08 -3.60
C GLY A 81 14.21 5.05 -5.05
N HIS A 82 13.42 4.03 -5.41
CA HIS A 82 12.89 3.89 -6.77
C HIS A 82 11.37 4.03 -6.83
N LEU A 83 10.66 3.57 -5.80
CA LEU A 83 9.19 3.62 -5.76
C LEU A 83 8.68 4.82 -4.96
N THR A 84 9.30 5.12 -3.82
CA THR A 84 8.81 6.16 -2.91
C THR A 84 8.85 7.58 -3.51
N PRO A 85 9.82 7.97 -4.36
CA PRO A 85 9.73 9.23 -5.08
C PRO A 85 8.56 9.29 -6.07
N LEU A 86 8.30 8.19 -6.80
CA LEU A 86 7.17 8.11 -7.74
C LEU A 86 5.83 8.21 -7.00
N LEU A 87 5.70 7.49 -5.87
CA LEU A 87 4.51 7.59 -5.00
C LEU A 87 4.35 9.00 -4.42
N TYR A 88 5.45 9.71 -4.16
CA TYR A 88 5.45 11.07 -3.67
C TYR A 88 4.98 12.09 -4.73
N GLU A 89 4.99 11.74 -6.01
CA GLU A 89 4.45 12.60 -7.07
C GLU A 89 2.94 12.37 -7.32
N LEU A 90 2.39 11.26 -6.83
CA LEU A 90 0.96 10.97 -6.92
C LEU A 90 0.16 11.96 -6.04
N LYS A 91 -0.84 12.59 -6.66
CA LYS A 91 -1.80 13.49 -6.02
C LYS A 91 -3.16 12.83 -5.84
#